data_AF-A0A3P8CGZ8-F1
#
_entry.id   AF-A0A3P8CGZ8-F1
#
_cell.length_a   1.000
_cell.length_b   1.000
_cell.length_c   1.000
_cell.angle_alpha   90.00
_cell.angle_beta   90.00
_cell.angle_gamma   90.00
#
_symmetry.space_group_name_H-M   'P 1'
#
loop_
_entity.id
_entity.type
_entity.pdbx_description
1 polymer ?
#
loop_
_entity_poly.entity_id
_entity_poly.type
_entity_poly.pdbx_seq_one_letter_code
_entity_poly.pdbx_strand_id
1 'polypeptide(L)'
;MATVSFKQSSGLVKPKTTFPVGTTPAFEMALYTATFLMSKDRPQRVHLGSCEVDIVCHRLGTTKLGSCYLQPMTRGREIIDTVAER
;
A
#
# COMPACT_ATOMS: atom_id res chain seq x y z
N MET A 1 -1.88 -5.01 -11.68
CA MET A 1 -2.11 -4.66 -10.27
C MET A 1 -3.53 -5.10 -9.90
N ALA A 2 -3.76 -5.56 -8.69
CA ALA A 2 -5.08 -5.98 -8.24
C ALA A 2 -5.42 -5.37 -6.89
N THR A 3 -6.70 -5.01 -6.72
CA THR A 3 -7.28 -4.63 -5.43
C THR A 3 -8.16 -5.76 -4.95
N VAL A 4 -7.92 -6.27 -3.75
CA VAL A 4 -8.63 -7.43 -3.20
C VAL A 4 -9.09 -7.16 -1.77
N SER A 5 -10.19 -7.79 -1.39
CA SER A 5 -10.65 -7.91 0.00
C SER A 5 -10.81 -9.39 0.32
N PHE A 6 -10.35 -9.82 1.49
CA PHE A 6 -10.44 -11.21 1.89
C PHE A 6 -10.68 -11.33 3.40
N LYS A 7 -11.26 -12.47 3.79
CA LYS A 7 -11.47 -12.83 5.19
C LYS A 7 -10.32 -13.72 5.65
N GLN A 8 -9.70 -13.36 6.76
CA GLN A 8 -8.68 -14.20 7.38
C GLN A 8 -9.30 -15.43 8.03
N SER A 9 -8.49 -16.46 8.30
CA SER A 9 -8.91 -17.67 9.02
C SER A 9 -9.48 -17.38 10.42
N SER A 10 -9.08 -16.27 11.05
CA SER A 10 -9.64 -15.77 12.32
C SER A 10 -11.08 -15.24 12.20
N GLY A 11 -11.62 -15.16 10.98
CA GLY A 11 -12.92 -14.57 10.71
C GLY A 11 -12.90 -13.06 10.48
N LEU A 12 -11.76 -12.39 10.67
CA LEU A 12 -11.64 -10.94 10.44
C LEU A 12 -11.61 -10.63 8.94
N VAL A 13 -12.48 -9.73 8.49
CA VAL A 13 -12.44 -9.21 7.11
C VAL A 13 -11.38 -8.12 7.02
N LYS A 14 -10.40 -8.31 6.15
CA LYS A 14 -9.35 -7.33 5.90
C LYS A 14 -9.87 -6.20 5.01
N PRO A 15 -9.48 -4.94 5.27
CA PRO A 15 -9.72 -3.84 4.36
C PRO A 15 -9.19 -4.14 2.95
N LYS A 16 -9.80 -3.50 1.95
CA LYS A 16 -9.33 -3.60 0.55
C LYS A 16 -7.87 -3.19 0.49
N THR A 17 -7.04 -4.06 -0.08
CA THR A 17 -5.61 -3.83 -0.27
C THR A 17 -5.25 -3.95 -1.74
N THR A 18 -4.26 -3.18 -2.18
CA THR A 18 -3.79 -3.17 -3.57
C THR A 18 -2.33 -3.59 -3.62
N PHE A 19 -2.00 -4.49 -4.54
CA PHE A 19 -0.63 -4.97 -4.71
C PHE A 19 -0.35 -5.38 -6.17
N PRO A 20 0.92 -5.39 -6.60
CA PRO A 20 1.28 -5.84 -7.93
C PRO A 20 1.16 -7.37 -8.01
N VAL A 21 0.78 -7.88 -9.19
CA VAL A 21 0.55 -9.32 -9.42
C VAL A 21 1.49 -9.75 -10.54
N GLY A 22 2.19 -10.86 -10.34
CA GLY A 22 3.19 -11.37 -11.30
C GLY A 22 4.56 -10.69 -11.21
N THR A 23 4.79 -9.85 -10.20
CA THR A 23 6.09 -9.23 -9.89
C THR A 23 7.00 -10.19 -9.15
N THR A 24 8.30 -9.87 -9.14
CA THR A 24 9.28 -10.60 -8.33
C THR A 24 9.35 -9.99 -6.91
N PRO A 25 9.66 -10.78 -5.87
CA PRO A 25 9.89 -10.25 -4.54
C PRO A 25 11.02 -9.21 -4.50
N ALA A 26 12.06 -9.39 -5.33
CA ALA A 26 13.17 -8.46 -5.43
C ALA A 26 12.75 -7.09 -5.99
N PHE A 27 11.82 -7.07 -6.95
CA PHE A 27 11.27 -5.82 -7.48
C PHE A 27 10.53 -5.02 -6.40
N GLU A 28 9.65 -5.69 -5.64
CA GLU A 28 8.88 -5.04 -4.56
C GLU A 28 9.80 -4.54 -3.45
N MET A 29 10.78 -5.34 -3.04
CA MET A 29 11.79 -4.92 -2.06
C MET A 29 12.56 -3.69 -2.52
N ALA A 30 13.07 -3.68 -3.75
CA ALA A 30 13.81 -2.55 -4.29
C ALA A 30 12.96 -1.27 -4.30
N LEU A 31 11.68 -1.40 -4.71
CA LEU A 31 10.73 -0.30 -4.74
C LEU A 31 10.50 0.30 -3.35
N TYR A 32 10.25 -0.54 -2.34
CA TYR A 32 10.03 -0.06 -0.96
C TYR A 32 11.31 0.48 -0.32
N THR A 33 12.47 -0.13 -0.56
CA THR A 33 13.76 0.38 -0.06
C THR A 33 14.08 1.75 -0.64
N ALA A 34 13.95 1.92 -1.97
CA ALA A 34 14.19 3.21 -2.63
C ALA A 34 13.24 4.28 -2.07
N THR A 35 11.95 3.96 -1.96
CA THR A 35 10.95 4.86 -1.41
C THR A 35 11.30 5.27 0.03
N PHE A 36 11.55 4.31 0.92
CA PHE A 36 11.92 4.57 2.31
C PHE A 36 13.15 5.47 2.46
N LEU A 37 14.15 5.35 1.57
CA LEU A 37 15.35 6.19 1.62
C LEU A 37 15.06 7.61 1.12
N MET A 38 14.20 7.75 0.11
CA MET A 38 13.87 9.04 -0.50
C MET A 38 12.84 9.85 0.30
N SER A 39 11.85 9.16 0.87
CA SER A 39 10.66 9.81 1.41
C SER A 39 10.67 9.89 2.92
N LYS A 40 10.86 11.08 3.50
CA LYS A 40 10.73 11.36 4.95
C LYS A 40 9.27 11.24 5.43
N ASP A 41 8.71 10.04 5.40
CA ASP A 41 7.35 9.68 5.85
C ASP A 41 6.21 10.28 5.02
N ARG A 42 6.49 10.59 3.75
CA ARG A 42 5.48 11.07 2.80
C ARG A 42 5.23 10.01 1.73
N PRO A 43 3.97 9.69 1.40
CA PRO A 43 3.66 8.84 0.26
C PRO A 43 4.37 9.33 -1.00
N GLN A 44 4.95 8.42 -1.78
CA GLN A 44 5.61 8.75 -3.04
C GLN A 44 4.78 8.28 -4.22
N ARG A 45 4.43 9.22 -5.09
CA ARG A 45 3.69 8.92 -6.30
C ARG A 45 4.63 8.36 -7.37
N VAL A 46 4.28 7.21 -7.92
CA VAL A 46 5.04 6.56 -9.00
C VAL A 46 4.12 6.07 -10.10
N HIS A 47 4.71 5.94 -11.29
CA HIS A 47 4.08 5.28 -12.43
C HIS A 47 4.71 3.89 -12.58
N LEU A 48 3.89 2.85 -12.41
CA LEU A 48 4.27 1.45 -12.63
C LEU A 48 3.59 0.97 -13.91
N GLY A 49 4.26 1.17 -15.05
CA GLY A 49 3.64 0.96 -16.36
C GLY A 49 2.49 1.94 -16.58
N SER A 50 1.28 1.43 -16.79
CA SER A 50 0.04 2.22 -16.93
C SER A 50 -0.67 2.53 -15.61
N CYS A 51 -0.16 2.05 -14.47
CA CYS A 51 -0.76 2.27 -13.16
C CYS A 51 -0.07 3.44 -12.44
N GLU A 52 -0.85 4.44 -12.01
CA GLU A 52 -0.39 5.49 -11.09
C GLU A 52 -0.80 5.12 -9.66
N VAL A 53 0.18 5.07 -8.74
CA VAL A 53 -0.03 4.70 -7.34
C VAL A 53 0.84 5.50 -6.39
N ASP A 54 0.38 5.61 -5.16
CA ASP A 54 1.18 6.12 -4.06
C ASP A 54 1.82 4.95 -3.30
N ILE A 55 3.14 4.97 -3.14
CA ILE A 55 3.86 4.04 -2.27
C ILE A 55 3.90 4.66 -0.88
N VAL A 56 3.34 3.94 0.09
CA VAL A 56 3.37 4.33 1.50
C VAL A 56 4.37 3.45 2.22
N CYS A 57 5.36 4.06 2.87
CA CYS A 57 6.35 3.37 3.70
C CYS A 57 6.31 3.97 5.11
N HIS A 58 5.99 3.14 6.10
CA HIS A 58 6.10 3.52 7.49
C HIS A 58 7.51 3.27 8.01
N ARG A 59 7.94 4.05 9.00
CA ARG A 59 9.21 3.83 9.71
C ARG A 59 8.93 3.24 11.08
N LEU A 60 9.78 2.28 11.46
CA LEU A 60 9.88 1.83 12.84
C LEU A 60 11.08 2.50 13.49
N GLY A 61 10.82 3.52 14.30
CA GLY A 61 11.87 4.42 14.79
C GLY A 61 12.42 5.29 13.65
N THR A 62 13.72 5.60 13.68
CA THR A 62 14.34 6.52 12.71
C THR A 62 15.01 5.81 11.53
N THR A 63 15.39 4.54 11.67
CA THR A 63 16.28 3.86 10.71
C THR A 63 15.73 2.57 10.13
N LYS A 64 14.62 2.04 10.64
CA LYS A 64 14.09 0.75 10.19
C LYS A 64 12.84 0.90 9.34
N LEU A 65 12.77 0.09 8.29
CA LEU A 65 11.61 -0.02 7.42
C LEU A 65 10.47 -0.74 8.18
N GLY A 66 9.31 -0.10 8.25
CA GLY A 66 8.08 -0.66 8.79
C GLY A 66 7.20 -1.24 7.69
N SER A 67 5.88 -1.23 7.89
CA SER A 67 4.94 -1.67 6.86
C SER A 67 5.01 -0.77 5.62
N CYS A 68 5.00 -1.41 4.44
CA CYS A 68 4.99 -0.75 3.15
C CYS A 68 3.89 -1.35 2.27
N TYR A 69 3.16 -0.51 1.54
CA TYR A 69 2.09 -0.96 0.64
C TYR A 69 1.83 0.06 -0.46
N LEU A 70 1.15 -0.39 -1.51
CA LEU A 70 0.68 0.46 -2.59
C LEU A 70 -0.75 0.93 -2.29
N GLN A 71 -0.96 2.22 -2.41
CA GLN A 71 -2.28 2.83 -2.35
C GLN A 71 -2.69 3.26 -3.77
N PRO A 72 -3.80 2.73 -4.31
CA PRO A 72 -4.29 3.16 -5.61
C PRO A 72 -4.74 4.62 -5.53
N MET A 73 -4.56 5.35 -6.61
CA MET A 73 -4.97 6.74 -6.65
C MET A 73 -6.50 6.83 -6.67
N THR A 74 -7.13 7.21 -5.56
CA THR A 74 -8.57 7.50 -5.54
C THR A 74 -8.80 8.89 -6.11
N ARG A 75 -9.29 8.97 -7.36
CA ARG A 75 -9.87 10.23 -7.88
C ARG A 75 -11.17 10.49 -7.11
N GLY A 76 -11.05 11.25 -6.02
CA GLY A 76 -12.15 11.62 -5.14
C GLY A 76 -12.10 10.89 -3.81
N ARG A 77 -12.27 11.65 -2.71
CA ARG A 77 -12.50 11.10 -1.36
C ARG A 77 -13.75 10.22 -1.41
N GLU A 78 -13.60 8.91 -1.43
CA GLU A 78 -14.70 8.03 -1.05
C GLU A 78 -14.64 7.90 0.48
N ILE A 79 -15.49 8.70 1.13
CA ILE A 79 -15.87 8.53 2.53
C ILE A 79 -16.44 7.12 2.64
N ILE A 80 -15.71 6.21 3.29
CA ILE A 80 -16.28 4.97 3.84
C ILE A 80 -15.80 4.76 5.28
N ASP A 81 -16.08 5.77 6.12
CA ASP A 81 -16.58 5.48 7.46
C ASP A 81 -18.06 5.08 7.32
N THR A 82 -18.30 3.85 6.92
CA THR A 82 -19.59 3.14 7.00
C THR A 82 -19.18 1.66 6.91
N VAL A 83 -18.86 0.96 8.00
CA VAL A 83 -19.76 0.52 9.06
C VAL A 83 -18.93 0.29 10.33
N ALA A 84 -18.81 1.31 11.16
CA ALA A 84 -18.91 1.14 12.59
C ALA A 84 -20.37 1.52 12.90
N GLU A 85 -21.26 0.52 12.93
CA GLU A 85 -22.58 0.48 13.59
C GLU A 85 -23.54 -0.42 12.78
N ARG A 86 -23.56 -1.70 13.14
CA ARG A 86 -24.74 -2.58 13.33
C ARG A 86 -24.29 -4.04 13.47
#